data_AF-A0A949FQX4-F1
#
_entry.id   AF-A0A949FQX4-F1
#
_cell.length_a   1.000
_cell.length_b   1.000
_cell.length_c   1.000
_cell.angle_alpha   90.00
_cell.angle_beta   90.00
_cell.angle_gamma   90.00
#
_symmetry.space_group_name_H-M   'P 1'
#
loop_
_entity.id
_entity.type
_entity.pdbx_description
1 polymer ?
#
loop_
_entity_poly.entity_id
_entity_poly.type
_entity_poly.pdbx_seq_one_letter_code
_entity_poly.pdbx_strand_id
1 'polypeptide(L)' 'MKQVQALVEENPDATLDKLRAEVNQTCGVTVSRTTMCRVMKRLRFTHKKSPSPE' A
#
# COMPACT_ATOMS: atom_id res chain seq x y z
N MET A 1 -9.24 -6.05 1.47
CA MET A 1 -8.43 -6.25 0.25
C MET A 1 -7.18 -7.01 0.67
N LYS A 2 -7.16 -8.34 0.53
CA LYS A 2 -6.01 -9.17 0.93
C LYS A 2 -4.78 -8.92 0.04
N GLN A 3 -4.99 -8.59 -1.24
CA GLN A 3 -3.90 -8.34 -2.19
C GLN A 3 -3.11 -7.06 -1.89
N VAL A 4 -3.78 -5.95 -1.53
CA VAL A 4 -3.08 -4.71 -1.12
C VAL A 4 -2.24 -4.94 0.14
N GLN A 5 -2.74 -5.76 1.06
CA GLN A 5 -2.00 -6.12 2.26
C GLN A 5 -0.73 -6.91 1.94
N ALA A 6 -0.81 -7.93 1.09
CA ALA A 6 0.35 -8.70 0.67
C ALA A 6 1.41 -7.83 -0.02
N LEU A 7 1.00 -6.91 -0.91
CA LEU A 7 1.92 -5.99 -1.59
C LEU A 7 2.63 -5.04 -0.61
N VAL A 8 1.91 -4.56 0.41
CA VAL A 8 2.51 -3.70 1.46
C VAL A 8 3.42 -4.51 2.38
N GLU A 9 3.13 -5.79 2.64
CA GLU A 9 4.00 -6.66 3.43
C GLU A 9 5.29 -7.04 2.67
N GLU A 10 5.20 -7.27 1.35
CA GLU A 10 6.35 -7.52 0.48
C GLU A 10 7.21 -6.27 0.27
N ASN A 11 6.59 -5.09 0.21
CA ASN A 11 7.27 -3.81 0.03
C ASN A 11 6.73 -2.74 0.99
N PRO A 12 7.17 -2.75 2.26
CA PRO A 12 6.65 -1.82 3.29
C PRO A 12 6.97 -0.35 3.03
N ASP A 13 7.98 -0.06 2.21
CA ASP A 13 8.38 1.30 1.81
C ASP A 13 7.74 1.76 0.49
N ALA A 14 6.80 0.98 -0.08
CA ALA A 14 6.11 1.38 -1.30
C ALA A 14 5.28 2.65 -1.07
N THR A 15 5.46 3.64 -1.94
CA THR A 15 4.61 4.83 -1.94
C THR A 15 3.21 4.47 -2.41
N LEU A 16 2.22 5.32 -2.06
CA LEU A 16 0.84 5.16 -2.51
C LEU A 16 0.71 5.01 -4.04
N ASP A 17 1.54 5.71 -4.82
CA ASP A 17 1.47 5.62 -6.28
C ASP A 17 2.07 4.33 -6.83
N LYS A 18 3.12 3.79 -6.19
CA LYS A 18 3.63 2.44 -6.51
C LYS A 18 2.58 1.38 -6.22
N LEU A 19 1.96 1.43 -5.04
CA LEU A 19 0.89 0.50 -4.67
C LEU A 19 -0.30 0.55 -5.64
N ARG A 20 -0.64 1.75 -6.15
CA ARG A 20 -1.70 1.89 -7.16
C ARG A 20 -1.30 1.28 -8.49
N ALA A 21 -0.07 1.49 -8.92
CA ALA A 21 0.46 0.91 -10.15
C ALA A 21 0.49 -0.62 -10.07
N GLU A 22 0.95 -1.17 -8.95
CA GLU A 22 0.98 -2.62 -8.73
C GLU A 22 -0.42 -3.22 -8.65
N VAL A 23 -1.35 -2.59 -7.94
CA VAL A 23 -2.74 -3.08 -7.92
C VAL A 23 -3.37 -3.07 -9.31
N ASN A 24 -3.06 -2.06 -10.13
CA ASN A 24 -3.51 -2.03 -11.52
C ASN A 24 -2.86 -3.14 -12.34
N GLN A 25 -1.56 -3.38 -12.20
CA GLN A 25 -0.86 -4.44 -12.93
C GLN A 25 -1.32 -5.84 -12.52
N THR A 26 -1.49 -6.09 -11.23
CA THR A 26 -1.82 -7.41 -10.70
C THR A 26 -3.31 -7.74 -10.83
N CYS A 27 -4.19 -6.75 -10.66
CA CYS A 27 -5.64 -6.98 -10.61
C CYS A 27 -6.40 -6.36 -11.80
N GLY A 28 -5.76 -5.55 -12.63
CA GLY A 28 -6.44 -4.76 -13.68
C GLY A 28 -7.32 -3.64 -13.13
N VAL A 29 -7.25 -3.34 -11.82
CA VAL A 29 -8.11 -2.36 -11.17
C VAL A 29 -7.37 -1.05 -10.96
N THR A 30 -7.88 0.01 -11.58
CA THR A 30 -7.39 1.36 -11.32
C THR A 30 -8.02 1.93 -10.05
N VAL A 31 -7.17 2.21 -9.06
CA VAL A 31 -7.59 2.77 -7.77
C VAL A 31 -7.16 4.23 -7.68
N SER A 32 -8.04 5.12 -7.22
CA SER A 32 -7.66 6.51 -6.95
C SER A 32 -6.75 6.62 -5.73
N ARG A 33 -5.96 7.70 -5.64
CA ARG A 33 -5.08 7.95 -4.50
C ARG A 33 -5.86 8.04 -3.18
N THR A 34 -7.03 8.66 -3.20
CA THR A 34 -7.92 8.77 -2.04
C THR A 34 -8.44 7.41 -1.59
N THR A 35 -8.82 6.54 -2.53
CA THR A 35 -9.27 5.18 -2.22
C THR A 35 -8.11 4.36 -1.64
N MET A 36 -6.91 4.44 -2.21
CA MET A 36 -5.73 3.76 -1.67
C MET A 36 -5.41 4.23 -0.24
N CYS A 37 -5.47 5.53 0.03
CA CYS A 37 -5.28 6.08 1.37
C CYS A 37 -6.31 5.54 2.38
N ARG A 38 -7.59 5.44 1.99
CA ARG A 38 -8.64 4.82 2.83
C ARG A 38 -8.38 3.34 3.07
N VAL A 39 -7.90 2.61 2.06
CA VAL A 39 -7.54 1.19 2.19
C VAL A 39 -6.38 1.01 3.17
N MET A 40 -5.30 1.78 3.04
CA MET A 40 -4.18 1.72 3.99
C MET A 40 -4.61 2.02 5.43
N LYS A 41 -5.46 3.05 5.64
CA LYS A 41 -6.04 3.34 6.96
C LYS A 41 -6.87 2.18 7.50
N ARG A 42 -7.71 1.55 6.67
CA ARG A 42 -8.50 0.38 7.07
C ARG A 42 -7.63 -0.82 7.42
N LEU A 43 -6.54 -1.01 6.70
CA LEU A 43 -5.56 -2.06 6.94
C LEU A 43 -4.61 -1.74 8.12
N ARG A 44 -4.77 -0.58 8.78
CA ARG A 44 -3.92 -0.10 9.88
C ARG A 44 -2.43 -0.02 9.52
N PHE A 45 -2.10 0.09 8.22
CA PHE A 45 -0.78 0.51 7.77
C PHE A 45 -0.64 2.02 7.97
N THR A 46 -0.54 2.42 9.24
CA THR A 46 -0.25 3.79 9.68
C THR A 46 1.21 3.97 10.03
N HIS A 47 2.07 3.04 9.62
CA HIS A 47 3.46 3.04 10.08
C HIS A 47 4.27 4.13 9.37
N LYS A 48 4.62 5.15 10.15
CA LYS A 48 5.72 6.05 9.87
C LYS A 48 7.00 5.21 9.91
N LYS A 49 7.86 5.35 8.90
CA LYS A 49 9.20 4.73 8.81
C LYS A 49 9.78 4.52 10.20
N SER A 50 9.89 3.27 10.66
CA SER A 50 10.57 2.98 11.92
C SER A 50 11.98 3.56 11.78
N PRO A 51 12.46 4.39 12.72
CA PRO A 51 13.88 4.69 12.75
C PRO A 51 14.60 3.35 12.88
N SER A 52 15.49 3.06 11.94
CA SER A 52 16.43 1.95 12.08
C SER A 52 17.11 2.09 13.44
N PRO A 53 17.18 1.03 14.27
CA PRO A 53 18.11 1.04 15.38
C PRO A 53 19.52 1.01 14.77
N GLU A 54 20.30 2.05 15.02
CA GLU A 54 21.77 1.98 14.98
C GLU A 54 22.29 1.14 16.15
#